data_AF-A0A3A0A9P1-F1
#
_entry.id   AF-A0A3A0A9P1-F1
#
_cell.length_a   1.000
_cell.length_b   1.000
_cell.length_c   1.000
_cell.angle_alpha   90.00
_cell.angle_beta   90.00
_cell.angle_gamma   90.00
#
_symmetry.space_group_name_H-M   'P 1'
#
loop_
_entity.id
_entity.type
_entity.pdbx_description
1 polymer ?
#
loop_
_entity_poly.entity_id
_entity_poly.type
_entity_poly.pdbx_seq_one_letter_code
_entity_poly.pdbx_strand_id
1 'polypeptide(L)'
;MFTTPAPIFSVIGRPMSRHTRMGLREAMGFTSSSGMKTAKPVQFGLDSARPGPALDPSALLSARRHAATPPHSHLFRIFASWIRMEDYTTMSAALSMLIYAETRFCAAPPFAPMCELKLHPINPPKSKPDTTAQPHKARTLVMIVEWNAHMFSRDLDAYPFHPRAAYTPGPAHLAADPLADYLARMDGLGIDRAVLVHPEPYGDDHRLVLDCLRREPERLLGTALFYPDDPAGPQKLADLVAQEPRIIALRFHAHRGKEQYLQSFDDPGVVALWRAAAELGLIVELHIGPNYAAQAAARIAGHPDTPVLIDHLAEPHMGSAVEFADVLDLARFPQVYMKLSGLNHFAKDGPLYTSAQPFTRWVASAFGPDRLVWGSGTPQIVDAHLAHWSEADRAQVKGGNLARLLNLRG
;
A
#
# COMPACT_ATOMS: atom_id res chain seq x y z
N MET A 1 -18.31 -56.93 6.95
CA MET A 1 -19.65 -56.34 7.22
C MET A 1 -19.40 -54.86 7.44
N PHE A 2 -19.65 -53.99 6.45
CA PHE A 2 -20.97 -53.46 6.05
C PHE A 2 -21.54 -52.51 7.15
N THR A 3 -21.83 -51.23 6.92
CA THR A 3 -21.62 -50.36 5.72
C THR A 3 -21.78 -48.87 6.07
N THR A 4 -21.24 -47.96 5.25
CA THR A 4 -21.70 -46.56 5.13
C THR A 4 -23.10 -46.49 4.48
N PRO A 5 -23.77 -45.33 4.55
CA PRO A 5 -24.13 -44.71 3.27
C PRO A 5 -23.97 -43.18 3.23
N ALA A 6 -23.91 -42.67 2.00
CA ALA A 6 -24.05 -41.26 1.64
C ALA A 6 -25.16 -41.13 0.54
N PRO A 7 -25.31 -40.01 -0.20
CA PRO A 7 -26.50 -39.15 -0.13
C PRO A 7 -27.40 -39.24 -1.38
N ILE A 8 -28.58 -38.57 -1.39
CA ILE A 8 -29.39 -38.39 -2.62
C ILE A 8 -30.29 -37.12 -2.61
N PHE A 9 -30.05 -36.28 -3.64
CA PHE A 9 -30.94 -35.40 -4.43
C PHE A 9 -31.65 -34.13 -3.91
N SER A 10 -31.73 -33.18 -4.86
CA SER A 10 -32.50 -31.93 -4.86
C SER A 10 -33.80 -32.07 -5.67
N VAL A 11 -34.76 -31.18 -5.45
CA VAL A 11 -35.88 -30.91 -6.38
C VAL A 11 -36.11 -29.40 -6.47
N ILE A 12 -36.34 -28.91 -7.69
CA ILE A 12 -36.66 -27.51 -8.03
C ILE A 12 -38.17 -27.40 -8.31
N GLY A 13 -38.82 -26.33 -7.85
CA GLY A 13 -40.21 -26.03 -8.22
C GLY A 13 -40.75 -24.68 -7.69
N ARG A 14 -41.00 -23.72 -8.60
CA ARG A 14 -41.75 -22.46 -8.38
C ARG A 14 -43.19 -22.61 -8.98
N PRO A 15 -44.02 -21.55 -9.12
CA PRO A 15 -44.69 -20.73 -8.09
C PRO A 15 -46.19 -20.49 -8.37
N MET A 16 -46.98 -20.07 -7.38
CA MET A 16 -48.28 -19.35 -7.53
C MET A 16 -48.61 -18.64 -6.20
N SER A 17 -49.46 -17.62 -6.04
CA SER A 17 -49.86 -16.42 -6.79
C SER A 17 -51.12 -15.88 -6.08
N ARG A 18 -50.99 -14.71 -5.43
CA ARG A 18 -52.02 -13.67 -5.16
C ARG A 18 -53.47 -14.01 -4.74
N HIS A 19 -53.91 -13.20 -3.75
CA HIS A 19 -55.26 -12.64 -3.50
C HIS A 19 -56.23 -13.37 -2.56
N THR A 20 -56.41 -12.78 -1.37
CA THR A 20 -57.71 -12.20 -0.99
C THR A 20 -57.54 -10.92 -0.15
N ARG A 21 -58.44 -9.94 -0.31
CA ARG A 21 -58.59 -8.75 0.55
C ARG A 21 -59.94 -8.86 1.27
N MET A 22 -59.94 -8.58 2.58
CA MET A 22 -61.02 -7.96 3.38
C MET A 22 -60.48 -7.90 4.83
N GLY A 23 -60.71 -6.87 5.63
CA GLY A 23 -61.41 -5.61 5.40
C GLY A 23 -62.07 -5.12 6.69
N LEU A 24 -61.96 -3.80 6.98
CA LEU A 24 -62.69 -3.06 8.03
C LEU A 24 -62.23 -3.33 9.48
N ARG A 25 -62.25 -2.37 10.42
CA ARG A 25 -62.71 -0.95 10.39
C ARG A 25 -62.04 -0.11 11.51
N GLU A 26 -61.94 1.21 11.26
CA GLU A 26 -62.26 2.35 12.17
C GLU A 26 -61.89 2.35 13.68
N ALA A 27 -61.61 3.48 14.35
CA ALA A 27 -61.69 4.90 13.95
C ALA A 27 -60.99 5.85 14.94
N MET A 28 -60.54 7.01 14.41
CA MET A 28 -60.55 8.38 14.98
C MET A 28 -59.82 8.69 16.32
N GLY A 29 -59.27 9.89 16.53
CA GLY A 29 -59.21 11.09 15.67
C GLY A 29 -58.22 12.15 16.21
N PHE A 30 -57.62 12.96 15.31
CA PHE A 30 -57.78 14.44 15.19
C PHE A 30 -57.21 15.28 16.35
N THR A 31 -56.46 16.38 16.15
CA THR A 31 -56.46 17.44 15.11
C THR A 31 -55.03 17.96 14.81
N SER A 32 -54.59 18.11 13.55
CA SER A 32 -54.53 19.38 12.75
C SER A 32 -54.07 20.63 13.53
N SER A 33 -53.09 21.41 13.08
CA SER A 33 -52.99 22.13 11.78
C SER A 33 -51.51 22.57 11.51
N SER A 34 -51.08 23.22 10.40
CA SER A 34 -51.48 23.28 8.98
C SER A 34 -50.39 24.05 8.17
N GLY A 35 -50.07 23.68 6.92
CA GLY A 35 -49.12 24.44 6.09
C GLY A 35 -48.79 23.80 4.73
N MET A 36 -49.64 24.04 3.72
CA MET A 36 -49.52 23.42 2.39
C MET A 36 -49.16 24.43 1.30
N LYS A 37 -48.09 24.17 0.53
CA LYS A 37 -47.94 24.64 -0.87
C LYS A 37 -47.25 23.57 -1.71
N THR A 38 -47.91 23.14 -2.77
CA THR A 38 -47.39 22.25 -3.80
C THR A 38 -47.37 23.00 -5.14
N ALA A 39 -46.33 22.76 -5.95
CA ALA A 39 -46.27 23.15 -7.35
C ALA A 39 -45.66 22.00 -8.16
N LYS A 40 -46.14 21.80 -9.39
CA LYS A 40 -45.88 20.63 -10.23
C LYS A 40 -44.66 20.81 -11.16
N PRO A 41 -44.10 19.73 -11.75
CA PRO A 41 -42.84 19.77 -12.47
C PRO A 41 -42.96 20.42 -13.86
N VAL A 42 -41.85 20.97 -14.34
CA VAL A 42 -41.70 21.50 -15.71
C VAL A 42 -40.99 20.48 -16.59
N GLN A 43 -41.44 20.34 -17.83
CA GLN A 43 -41.00 19.34 -18.80
C GLN A 43 -40.09 19.97 -19.88
N PHE A 44 -39.32 19.12 -20.56
CA PHE A 44 -38.28 19.48 -21.53
C PHE A 44 -38.72 20.49 -22.61
N GLY A 45 -37.84 21.46 -22.89
CA GLY A 45 -37.78 22.20 -24.15
C GLY A 45 -36.46 21.91 -24.86
N LEU A 46 -36.53 21.41 -26.10
CA LEU A 46 -35.39 21.29 -27.00
C LEU A 46 -35.19 22.64 -27.69
N ASP A 47 -33.98 23.19 -27.64
CA ASP A 47 -33.60 24.30 -28.51
C ASP A 47 -32.18 24.15 -29.06
N SER A 48 -31.99 24.68 -30.26
CA SER A 48 -30.93 24.24 -31.19
C SER A 48 -29.50 24.74 -30.86
N ALA A 49 -28.53 23.82 -30.90
CA ALA A 49 -27.10 24.14 -30.93
C ALA A 49 -26.51 23.83 -32.33
N ARG A 50 -25.67 24.73 -32.83
CA ARG A 50 -25.11 24.69 -34.20
C ARG A 50 -23.97 23.66 -34.30
N PRO A 51 -23.78 22.99 -35.45
CA PRO A 51 -22.63 22.11 -35.66
C PRO A 51 -21.33 22.92 -35.82
N GLY A 52 -20.27 22.48 -35.14
CA GLY A 52 -18.89 22.93 -35.41
C GLY A 52 -18.32 22.29 -36.69
N PRO A 53 -17.25 22.85 -37.28
CA PRO A 53 -16.72 22.37 -38.55
C PRO A 53 -16.05 20.99 -38.43
N ALA A 54 -16.24 20.16 -39.46
CA ALA A 54 -15.55 18.88 -39.60
C ALA A 54 -14.07 19.07 -39.95
N LEU A 55 -13.20 18.20 -39.44
CA LEU A 55 -11.78 18.18 -39.78
C LEU A 55 -11.52 17.39 -41.07
N ASP A 56 -10.68 17.96 -41.94
CA ASP A 56 -10.26 17.41 -43.23
C ASP A 56 -9.23 16.27 -43.04
N PRO A 57 -9.44 15.06 -43.60
CA PRO A 57 -8.49 13.93 -43.47
C PRO A 57 -7.15 14.08 -44.21
N SER A 58 -6.92 15.14 -44.98
CA SER A 58 -5.76 15.24 -45.91
C SER A 58 -4.45 15.77 -45.29
N ALA A 59 -4.45 16.23 -44.04
CA ALA A 59 -3.31 16.92 -43.42
C ALA A 59 -2.19 16.02 -42.83
N LEU A 60 -2.04 14.75 -43.27
CA LEU A 60 -1.14 13.75 -42.66
C LEU A 60 0.08 13.35 -43.53
N LEU A 61 0.44 14.13 -44.55
CA LEU A 61 1.43 13.73 -45.57
C LEU A 61 2.46 14.82 -45.96
N SER A 62 3.20 15.40 -45.00
CA SER A 62 4.38 16.23 -45.33
C SER A 62 5.44 16.40 -44.21
N ALA A 63 5.92 15.31 -43.59
CA ALA A 63 7.08 15.36 -42.68
C ALA A 63 8.00 14.12 -42.73
N ARG A 64 8.38 13.65 -43.92
CA ARG A 64 9.49 12.69 -44.09
C ARG A 64 10.68 13.32 -44.80
N ARG A 65 11.71 13.72 -44.05
CA ARG A 65 13.13 13.72 -44.44
C ARG A 65 14.03 14.13 -43.26
N HIS A 66 15.11 13.34 -43.07
CA HIS A 66 16.26 13.58 -42.17
C HIS A 66 16.03 13.53 -40.64
N ALA A 67 16.12 12.31 -40.08
CA ALA A 67 16.73 12.05 -38.78
C ALA A 67 17.37 10.64 -38.82
N ALA A 68 18.55 10.47 -38.23
CA ALA A 68 19.27 9.19 -38.23
C ALA A 68 18.72 8.24 -37.15
N THR A 69 18.75 6.94 -37.42
CA THR A 69 18.22 5.88 -36.53
C THR A 69 19.15 5.65 -35.31
N PRO A 70 18.69 5.82 -34.05
CA PRO A 70 19.43 5.38 -32.87
C PRO A 70 19.11 3.91 -32.49
N PRO A 71 19.98 3.21 -31.75
CA PRO A 71 19.90 1.76 -31.57
C PRO A 71 19.05 1.33 -30.35
N HIS A 72 17.73 1.27 -30.48
CA HIS A 72 16.83 0.72 -29.43
C HIS A 72 15.84 -0.34 -29.96
N SER A 73 16.37 -1.39 -30.62
CA SER A 73 15.58 -2.51 -31.17
C SER A 73 15.09 -3.53 -30.13
N HIS A 74 15.38 -3.35 -28.83
CA HIS A 74 14.99 -4.30 -27.77
C HIS A 74 13.62 -4.01 -27.15
N LEU A 75 13.27 -2.75 -26.89
CA LEU A 75 12.00 -2.37 -26.27
C LEU A 75 10.79 -2.66 -27.18
N PHE A 76 10.94 -2.42 -28.49
CA PHE A 76 9.89 -2.71 -29.48
C PHE A 76 9.54 -4.21 -29.57
N ARG A 77 10.52 -5.09 -29.35
CA ARG A 77 10.31 -6.55 -29.33
C ARG A 77 9.63 -7.04 -28.07
N ILE A 78 9.82 -6.36 -26.93
CA ILE A 78 9.10 -6.65 -25.69
C ILE A 78 7.62 -6.21 -25.84
N PHE A 79 7.37 -5.04 -26.43
CA PHE A 79 6.01 -4.54 -26.68
C PHE A 79 5.21 -5.37 -27.69
N ALA A 80 5.83 -5.90 -28.74
CA ALA A 80 5.16 -6.77 -29.71
C ALA A 80 4.65 -8.10 -29.11
N SER A 81 5.15 -8.50 -27.93
CA SER A 81 4.64 -9.64 -27.15
C SER A 81 3.37 -9.31 -26.34
N TRP A 82 3.04 -8.03 -26.17
CA TRP A 82 1.96 -7.57 -25.28
C TRP A 82 0.62 -7.46 -26.02
N ILE A 83 0.64 -7.23 -27.33
CA ILE A 83 -0.56 -7.20 -28.20
C ILE A 83 -0.95 -8.62 -28.62
N ARG A 84 -1.35 -9.44 -27.64
CA ARG A 84 -2.07 -10.70 -27.89
C ARG A 84 -3.01 -11.11 -26.75
N MET A 85 -3.68 -10.13 -26.15
CA MET A 85 -4.85 -10.35 -25.31
C MET A 85 -6.03 -9.58 -25.90
N GLU A 86 -7.13 -10.30 -26.15
CA GLU A 86 -8.34 -9.79 -26.78
C GLU A 86 -9.21 -9.05 -25.76
N ASP A 87 -8.86 -7.81 -25.41
CA ASP A 87 -9.77 -6.93 -24.66
C ASP A 87 -9.53 -5.44 -24.94
N TYR A 88 -10.55 -4.78 -25.50
CA TYR A 88 -10.51 -3.38 -25.97
C TYR A 88 -10.14 -2.37 -24.87
N THR A 89 -10.45 -2.70 -23.62
CA THR A 89 -10.14 -1.87 -22.44
C THR A 89 -8.62 -1.64 -22.27
N THR A 90 -7.81 -2.63 -22.64
CA THR A 90 -6.34 -2.59 -22.50
C THR A 90 -5.68 -1.64 -23.49
N MET A 91 -6.25 -1.49 -24.69
CA MET A 91 -5.73 -0.58 -25.73
C MET A 91 -5.81 0.88 -25.31
N SER A 92 -6.89 1.29 -24.61
CA SER A 92 -7.08 2.68 -24.20
C SER A 92 -6.02 3.12 -23.18
N ALA A 93 -5.75 2.29 -22.16
CA ALA A 93 -4.72 2.54 -21.16
C ALA A 93 -3.30 2.62 -21.79
N ALA A 94 -2.99 1.72 -22.72
CA ALA A 94 -1.70 1.71 -23.41
C ALA A 94 -1.48 2.95 -24.29
N LEU A 95 -2.52 3.42 -24.98
CA LEU A 95 -2.46 4.63 -25.81
C LEU A 95 -2.28 5.89 -24.96
N SER A 96 -2.93 5.97 -23.80
CA SER A 96 -2.72 7.06 -22.82
C SER A 96 -1.30 7.07 -22.25
N MET A 97 -0.71 5.90 -21.96
CA MET A 97 0.69 5.81 -21.52
C MET A 97 1.68 6.25 -22.61
N LEU A 98 1.41 5.95 -23.88
CA LEU A 98 2.27 6.37 -24.99
C LEU A 98 2.38 7.91 -25.09
N ILE A 99 1.24 8.60 -24.98
CA ILE A 99 1.15 10.07 -25.03
C ILE A 99 1.85 10.73 -23.82
N TYR A 100 1.77 10.11 -22.64
CA TYR A 100 2.45 10.60 -21.44
C TYR A 100 3.99 10.45 -21.53
N ALA A 101 4.47 9.35 -22.12
CA ALA A 101 5.91 9.12 -22.28
C ALA A 101 6.59 10.08 -23.27
N GLU A 102 5.95 10.38 -24.41
CA GLU A 102 6.55 11.26 -25.44
C GLU A 102 6.56 12.74 -25.03
N THR A 103 5.66 13.19 -24.16
CA THR A 103 5.47 14.62 -23.85
C THR A 103 6.40 15.21 -22.79
N ARG A 104 7.15 14.39 -22.03
CA ARG A 104 8.05 14.89 -20.95
C ARG A 104 9.55 14.61 -21.11
N PHE A 105 10.00 13.83 -22.09
CA PHE A 105 11.44 13.53 -22.26
C PHE A 105 12.23 14.58 -23.07
N CYS A 106 11.60 15.63 -23.59
CA CYS A 106 12.24 16.68 -24.39
C CYS A 106 12.68 17.92 -23.58
N ALA A 107 13.42 17.74 -22.47
CA ALA A 107 14.06 18.86 -21.75
C ALA A 107 15.24 18.43 -20.84
N ALA A 108 16.43 18.19 -21.40
CA ALA A 108 17.70 18.18 -20.65
C ALA A 108 18.90 18.57 -21.56
N PRO A 109 19.83 19.44 -21.11
CA PRO A 109 20.99 19.84 -21.90
C PRO A 109 22.16 18.82 -21.78
N PRO A 110 23.09 18.79 -22.75
CA PRO A 110 24.16 17.78 -22.80
C PRO A 110 25.36 18.14 -21.90
N PHE A 111 25.95 17.13 -21.25
CA PHE A 111 27.27 17.20 -20.63
C PHE A 111 28.29 16.33 -21.36
N ALA A 112 29.53 16.83 -21.44
CA ALA A 112 30.65 16.27 -22.20
C ALA A 112 31.50 15.26 -21.37
N PRO A 113 32.44 14.50 -21.97
CA PRO A 113 32.75 13.15 -21.52
C PRO A 113 33.95 12.99 -20.57
N MET A 114 33.89 11.86 -19.84
CA MET A 114 34.95 10.93 -19.39
C MET A 114 36.39 11.45 -19.17
N CYS A 115 36.93 11.15 -17.98
CA CYS A 115 38.37 11.10 -17.72
C CYS A 115 38.75 9.71 -17.18
N GLU A 116 39.83 9.12 -17.70
CA GLU A 116 40.31 7.79 -17.32
C GLU A 116 40.96 7.79 -15.92
N LEU A 117 40.64 6.78 -15.08
CA LEU A 117 41.44 6.48 -13.89
C LEU A 117 42.18 5.15 -14.06
N LYS A 118 43.52 5.20 -13.98
CA LYS A 118 44.40 4.04 -14.14
C LYS A 118 44.46 3.23 -12.83
N LEU A 119 44.24 1.93 -12.93
CA LEU A 119 44.41 0.98 -11.83
C LEU A 119 45.88 0.55 -11.71
N HIS A 120 46.43 0.60 -10.49
CA HIS A 120 47.73 -0.02 -10.16
C HIS A 120 47.52 -1.37 -9.44
N PRO A 121 48.29 -2.41 -9.76
CA PRO A 121 48.12 -3.73 -9.16
C PRO A 121 48.75 -3.84 -7.76
N ILE A 122 48.02 -4.44 -6.82
CA ILE A 122 48.52 -4.80 -5.48
C ILE A 122 48.78 -6.30 -5.45
N ASN A 123 50.02 -6.70 -5.13
CA ASN A 123 50.38 -8.11 -4.93
C ASN A 123 49.98 -8.60 -3.52
N PRO A 124 49.41 -9.80 -3.36
CA PRO A 124 49.06 -10.37 -2.05
C PRO A 124 50.25 -11.12 -1.41
N PRO A 125 50.37 -11.12 -0.07
CA PRO A 125 51.29 -12.02 0.63
C PRO A 125 50.77 -13.47 0.66
N LYS A 126 51.69 -14.43 0.70
CA LYS A 126 51.39 -15.87 0.71
C LYS A 126 51.35 -16.42 2.14
N SER A 127 50.31 -17.17 2.48
CA SER A 127 50.37 -18.26 3.45
C SER A 127 49.23 -19.26 3.20
N LYS A 128 49.55 -20.57 3.19
CA LYS A 128 48.55 -21.64 3.40
C LYS A 128 48.52 -21.94 4.90
N PRO A 129 47.38 -22.42 5.41
CA PRO A 129 47.42 -23.78 5.92
C PRO A 129 46.27 -24.67 5.44
N ASP A 130 46.53 -25.96 5.67
CA ASP A 130 45.76 -27.19 5.56
C ASP A 130 44.31 -27.28 5.05
N THR A 131 44.04 -28.41 4.40
CA THR A 131 42.73 -28.86 3.92
C THR A 131 42.12 -29.88 4.88
N THR A 132 40.96 -29.58 5.48
CA THR A 132 39.79 -30.50 5.59
C THR A 132 38.63 -29.88 6.40
N ALA A 133 38.01 -28.85 5.84
CA ALA A 133 36.63 -28.49 6.17
C ALA A 133 35.96 -27.99 4.89
N GLN A 134 34.77 -28.47 4.57
CA GLN A 134 33.97 -27.79 3.55
C GLN A 134 33.63 -26.39 4.10
N PRO A 135 33.80 -25.31 3.33
CA PRO A 135 33.34 -24.01 3.76
C PRO A 135 31.80 -24.07 3.78
N HIS A 136 31.23 -24.25 4.98
CA HIS A 136 29.90 -23.75 5.25
C HIS A 136 29.92 -22.28 4.80
N LYS A 137 29.22 -21.96 3.72
CA LYS A 137 29.03 -20.56 3.32
C LYS A 137 28.52 -19.85 4.56
N ALA A 138 29.33 -18.96 5.12
CA ALA A 138 28.86 -18.05 6.14
C ALA A 138 27.71 -17.28 5.50
N ARG A 139 26.48 -17.64 5.85
CA ARG A 139 25.35 -16.75 5.60
C ARG A 139 25.73 -15.48 6.33
N THR A 140 25.98 -14.41 5.59
CA THR A 140 25.62 -13.08 6.06
C THR A 140 24.13 -13.15 6.34
N LEU A 141 23.78 -13.51 7.58
CA LEU A 141 22.42 -13.53 8.08
C LEU A 141 21.99 -12.07 8.15
N VAL A 142 21.49 -11.56 7.03
CA VAL A 142 20.88 -10.24 6.97
C VAL A 142 19.61 -10.33 7.78
N MET A 143 19.55 -9.52 8.83
CA MET A 143 18.42 -9.42 9.75
C MET A 143 17.11 -9.30 8.95
N ILE A 144 16.16 -10.19 9.22
CA ILE A 144 14.82 -10.15 8.66
C ILE A 144 13.94 -9.31 9.57
N VAL A 145 13.34 -8.27 9.00
CA VAL A 145 12.51 -7.30 9.73
C VAL A 145 11.14 -7.23 9.07
N GLU A 146 10.09 -7.56 9.83
CA GLU A 146 8.70 -7.44 9.36
C GLU A 146 8.11 -6.09 9.82
N TRP A 147 7.39 -5.37 8.95
CA TRP A 147 6.64 -4.17 9.35
C TRP A 147 5.21 -4.23 8.82
N ASN A 148 4.34 -5.03 9.46
CA ASN A 148 2.90 -5.03 9.19
C ASN A 148 2.04 -5.80 10.21
N ALA A 149 2.61 -6.23 11.34
CA ALA A 149 1.91 -7.11 12.26
C ALA A 149 0.91 -6.32 13.10
N HIS A 150 -0.37 -6.70 13.05
CA HIS A 150 -1.43 -6.06 13.83
C HIS A 150 -1.88 -7.03 14.93
N MET A 151 -1.84 -6.60 16.18
CA MET A 151 -2.29 -7.41 17.33
C MET A 151 -3.78 -7.14 17.60
N PHE A 152 -4.55 -8.20 17.87
CA PHE A 152 -5.96 -8.10 18.23
C PHE A 152 -6.28 -9.09 19.36
N SER A 153 -6.65 -8.59 20.53
CA SER A 153 -6.99 -9.42 21.69
C SER A 153 -8.47 -9.76 21.74
N ARG A 154 -8.78 -10.96 22.26
CA ARG A 154 -10.14 -11.39 22.64
C ARG A 154 -10.54 -10.88 24.03
N ASP A 155 -9.58 -10.45 24.83
CA ASP A 155 -9.82 -9.80 26.12
C ASP A 155 -10.22 -8.33 25.88
N LEU A 156 -11.52 -8.11 25.69
CA LEU A 156 -12.11 -6.79 25.44
C LEU A 156 -12.29 -5.97 26.72
N ASP A 157 -12.10 -6.56 27.90
CA ASP A 157 -12.14 -5.84 29.18
C ASP A 157 -10.79 -5.17 29.43
N ALA A 158 -9.67 -5.86 29.16
CA ALA A 158 -8.33 -5.28 29.20
C ALA A 158 -8.04 -4.40 27.97
N TYR A 159 -8.47 -4.82 26.78
CA TYR A 159 -8.19 -4.17 25.49
C TYR A 159 -9.49 -3.91 24.71
N PRO A 160 -10.33 -2.97 25.16
CA PRO A 160 -11.56 -2.59 24.46
C PRO A 160 -11.25 -1.95 23.10
N PHE A 161 -12.10 -2.23 22.11
CA PHE A 161 -12.07 -1.44 20.87
C PHE A 161 -12.55 -0.01 21.13
N HIS A 162 -11.98 0.94 20.40
CA HIS A 162 -12.25 2.35 20.59
C HIS A 162 -13.69 2.70 20.14
N PRO A 163 -14.43 3.59 20.83
CA PRO A 163 -15.80 3.96 20.42
C PRO A 163 -15.92 4.57 19.02
N ARG A 164 -14.82 5.09 18.46
CA ARG A 164 -14.73 5.59 17.07
C ARG A 164 -14.02 4.60 16.11
N ALA A 165 -14.01 3.31 16.43
CA ALA A 165 -13.42 2.29 15.57
C ALA A 165 -14.07 2.26 14.18
N ALA A 166 -13.26 2.32 13.11
CA ALA A 166 -13.73 2.26 11.73
C ALA A 166 -14.36 0.89 11.38
N TYR A 167 -13.97 -0.16 12.09
CA TYR A 167 -14.57 -1.50 12.06
C TYR A 167 -14.25 -2.25 13.36
N THR A 168 -15.02 -3.30 13.65
CA THR A 168 -14.74 -4.23 14.75
C THR A 168 -14.36 -5.59 14.17
N PRO A 169 -13.17 -6.16 14.48
CA PRO A 169 -12.81 -7.50 14.03
C PRO A 169 -13.78 -8.57 14.57
N GLY A 170 -14.10 -9.57 13.74
CA GLY A 170 -14.98 -10.67 14.15
C GLY A 170 -14.35 -11.55 15.24
N PRO A 171 -15.09 -12.01 16.28
CA PRO A 171 -14.52 -12.74 17.42
C PRO A 171 -13.71 -14.00 17.06
N ALA A 172 -14.04 -14.65 15.95
CA ALA A 172 -13.32 -15.83 15.45
C ALA A 172 -11.86 -15.55 15.03
N HIS A 173 -11.49 -14.29 14.83
CA HIS A 173 -10.14 -13.86 14.45
C HIS A 173 -9.33 -13.28 15.63
N LEU A 174 -9.92 -13.22 16.83
CA LEU A 174 -9.28 -12.67 18.03
C LEU A 174 -8.56 -13.78 18.80
N ALA A 175 -7.27 -13.62 19.05
CA ALA A 175 -6.49 -14.52 19.91
C ALA A 175 -6.64 -14.13 21.39
N ALA A 176 -6.44 -15.09 22.30
CA ALA A 176 -6.40 -14.78 23.74
C ALA A 176 -5.08 -14.09 24.12
N ASP A 177 -3.96 -14.53 23.52
CA ASP A 177 -2.67 -13.87 23.58
C ASP A 177 -2.12 -13.71 22.15
N PRO A 178 -2.50 -12.65 21.42
CA PRO A 178 -2.07 -12.44 20.03
C PRO A 178 -0.55 -12.32 19.90
N LEU A 179 0.14 -11.89 20.96
CA LEU A 179 1.59 -11.77 20.95
C LEU A 179 2.27 -13.14 20.95
N ALA A 180 1.80 -14.10 21.75
CA ALA A 180 2.37 -15.45 21.77
C ALA A 180 2.23 -16.15 20.41
N ASP A 181 1.06 -16.03 19.77
CA ASP A 181 0.81 -16.54 18.41
C ASP A 181 1.76 -15.87 17.39
N TYR A 182 2.00 -14.56 17.54
CA TYR A 182 2.88 -13.81 16.66
C TYR A 182 4.37 -14.15 16.85
N LEU A 183 4.84 -14.34 18.08
CA LEU A 183 6.23 -14.73 18.37
C LEU A 183 6.52 -16.14 17.83
N ALA A 184 5.60 -17.09 18.00
CA ALA A 184 5.73 -18.42 17.41
C ALA A 184 5.81 -18.36 15.86
N ARG A 185 5.09 -17.42 15.23
CA ARG A 185 5.20 -17.13 13.79
C ARG A 185 6.56 -16.50 13.44
N MET A 186 7.06 -15.55 14.23
CA MET A 186 8.37 -14.93 14.01
C MET A 186 9.47 -15.99 14.02
N ASP A 187 9.47 -16.85 15.04
CA ASP A 187 10.45 -17.93 15.19
C ASP A 187 10.35 -18.94 14.05
N GLY A 188 9.12 -19.34 13.67
CA GLY A 188 8.86 -20.27 12.57
C GLY A 188 9.23 -19.76 11.17
N LEU A 189 9.31 -18.44 10.97
CA LEU A 189 9.71 -17.81 9.71
C LEU A 189 11.13 -17.21 9.73
N GLY A 190 11.80 -17.20 10.89
CA GLY A 190 13.10 -16.55 11.07
C GLY A 190 13.03 -15.03 10.99
N ILE A 191 11.99 -14.41 11.57
CA ILE A 191 11.86 -12.96 11.68
C ILE A 191 12.58 -12.50 12.96
N ASP A 192 13.66 -11.74 12.80
CA ASP A 192 14.52 -11.30 13.90
C ASP A 192 13.91 -10.12 14.67
N ARG A 193 13.25 -9.21 13.96
CA ARG A 193 12.64 -7.98 14.48
C ARG A 193 11.31 -7.69 13.81
N ALA A 194 10.40 -7.02 14.52
CA ALA A 194 9.15 -6.59 13.92
C ALA A 194 8.69 -5.21 14.39
N VAL A 195 8.02 -4.48 13.49
CA VAL A 195 7.23 -3.30 13.83
C VAL A 195 5.75 -3.70 13.84
N LEU A 196 5.15 -3.59 15.02
CA LEU A 196 3.72 -3.73 15.21
C LEU A 196 3.01 -2.49 14.67
N VAL A 197 2.14 -2.68 13.68
CA VAL A 197 1.28 -1.61 13.18
C VAL A 197 0.05 -1.53 14.08
N HIS A 198 -0.15 -0.38 14.73
CA HIS A 198 -1.29 -0.19 15.62
C HIS A 198 -2.59 -0.10 14.80
N PRO A 199 -3.58 -1.00 15.02
CA PRO A 199 -4.70 -1.13 14.12
C PRO A 199 -5.84 -0.13 14.44
N GLU A 200 -6.51 0.35 13.39
CA GLU A 200 -7.62 1.30 13.46
C GLU A 200 -8.70 1.00 14.53
N PRO A 201 -9.09 -0.27 14.83
CA PRO A 201 -10.11 -0.56 15.83
C PRO A 201 -9.74 -0.16 17.26
N TYR A 202 -8.46 0.06 17.58
CA TYR A 202 -8.04 0.60 18.88
C TYR A 202 -7.89 2.13 18.88
N GLY A 203 -8.08 2.82 17.75
CA GLY A 203 -8.05 4.29 17.70
C GLY A 203 -6.77 4.88 18.30
N ASP A 204 -6.91 5.84 19.21
CA ASP A 204 -5.84 6.43 20.01
C ASP A 204 -5.60 5.75 21.38
N ASP A 205 -6.06 4.50 21.56
CA ASP A 205 -5.80 3.68 22.75
C ASP A 205 -4.68 2.65 22.51
N HIS A 206 -3.44 3.04 22.79
CA HIS A 206 -2.25 2.22 22.53
C HIS A 206 -2.00 1.09 23.55
N ARG A 207 -2.91 0.81 24.49
CA ARG A 207 -2.68 -0.15 25.59
C ARG A 207 -2.18 -1.53 25.14
N LEU A 208 -2.74 -2.10 24.06
CA LEU A 208 -2.32 -3.43 23.58
C LEU A 208 -0.90 -3.41 22.97
N VAL A 209 -0.58 -2.41 22.15
CA VAL A 209 0.76 -2.32 21.55
C VAL A 209 1.81 -2.03 22.62
N LEU A 210 1.51 -1.19 23.62
CA LEU A 210 2.38 -0.92 24.76
C LEU A 210 2.65 -2.18 25.60
N ASP A 211 1.64 -3.04 25.84
CA ASP A 211 1.88 -4.31 26.53
C ASP A 211 2.81 -5.25 25.72
N CYS A 212 2.63 -5.29 24.40
CA CYS A 212 3.51 -6.08 23.53
C CYS A 212 4.96 -5.59 23.55
N LEU A 213 5.18 -4.27 23.46
CA LEU A 213 6.52 -3.66 23.55
C LEU A 213 7.17 -3.86 24.92
N ARG A 214 6.38 -3.85 26.00
CA ARG A 214 6.85 -4.15 27.36
C ARG A 214 7.27 -5.62 27.51
N ARG A 215 6.57 -6.55 26.87
CA ARG A 215 6.84 -8.00 26.94
C ARG A 215 8.05 -8.40 26.09
N GLU A 216 8.25 -7.80 24.92
CA GLU A 216 9.28 -8.19 23.94
C GLU A 216 10.19 -7.01 23.56
N PRO A 217 10.95 -6.47 24.53
CA PRO A 217 11.54 -5.15 24.42
C PRO A 217 12.68 -5.03 23.39
N GLU A 218 13.33 -6.14 23.07
CA GLU A 218 14.44 -6.20 22.12
C GLU A 218 13.98 -6.55 20.70
N ARG A 219 12.83 -7.22 20.56
CA ARG A 219 12.32 -7.75 19.28
C ARG A 219 11.36 -6.80 18.57
N LEU A 220 10.60 -6.02 19.34
CA LEU A 220 9.45 -5.26 18.82
C LEU A 220 9.62 -3.75 18.90
N LEU A 221 9.13 -3.09 17.86
CA LEU A 221 8.83 -1.66 17.78
C LEU A 221 7.35 -1.49 17.45
N GLY A 222 6.80 -0.29 17.60
CA GLY A 222 5.38 -0.01 17.35
C GLY A 222 5.15 1.24 16.52
N THR A 223 3.94 1.36 15.96
CA THR A 223 3.44 2.60 15.36
C THR A 223 2.28 3.16 16.18
N ALA A 224 1.96 4.44 16.00
CA ALA A 224 0.85 5.13 16.64
C ALA A 224 -0.17 5.61 15.59
N LEU A 225 -1.37 5.94 16.08
CA LEU A 225 -2.52 6.40 15.31
C LEU A 225 -3.30 7.36 16.20
N PHE A 226 -3.68 8.52 15.68
CA PHE A 226 -4.39 9.57 16.42
C PHE A 226 -5.37 10.28 15.48
N TYR A 227 -6.63 10.40 15.89
CA TYR A 227 -7.66 11.04 15.07
C TYR A 227 -7.28 12.51 14.78
N PRO A 228 -7.20 12.93 13.50
CA PRO A 228 -6.80 14.30 13.16
C PRO A 228 -7.77 15.39 13.61
N ASP A 229 -9.04 15.05 13.86
CA ASP A 229 -10.03 15.99 14.39
C ASP A 229 -9.95 16.19 15.91
N ASP A 230 -9.08 15.45 16.61
CA ASP A 230 -8.75 15.71 18.01
C ASP A 230 -7.63 16.77 18.11
N PRO A 231 -7.91 18.00 18.60
CA PRO A 231 -6.90 19.03 18.75
C PRO A 231 -5.81 18.68 19.79
N ALA A 232 -6.04 17.70 20.67
CA ALA A 232 -5.03 17.19 21.60
C ALA A 232 -4.10 16.14 20.96
N GLY A 233 -4.42 15.61 19.78
CA GLY A 233 -3.67 14.55 19.11
C GLY A 233 -2.15 14.77 19.02
N PRO A 234 -1.67 15.96 18.58
CA PRO A 234 -0.24 16.26 18.56
C PRO A 234 0.46 16.19 19.92
N GLN A 235 -0.20 16.63 21.00
CA GLN A 235 0.36 16.55 22.36
C GLN A 235 0.33 15.11 22.88
N LYS A 236 -0.79 14.39 22.69
CA LYS A 236 -0.90 12.96 23.04
C LYS A 236 0.18 12.11 22.36
N LEU A 237 0.52 12.42 21.11
CA LEU A 237 1.61 11.76 20.37
C LEU A 237 2.97 12.03 21.01
N ALA A 238 3.27 13.28 21.37
CA ALA A 238 4.51 13.64 22.05
C ALA A 238 4.62 12.96 23.43
N ASP A 239 3.53 12.94 24.20
CA ASP A 239 3.47 12.29 25.51
C ASP A 239 3.67 10.76 25.39
N LEU A 240 3.04 10.12 24.39
CA LEU A 240 3.20 8.70 24.09
C LEU A 240 4.64 8.34 23.72
N VAL A 241 5.28 9.11 22.84
CA VAL A 241 6.68 8.85 22.40
C VAL A 241 7.68 9.12 23.53
N ALA A 242 7.41 10.12 24.38
CA ALA A 242 8.22 10.38 25.58
C ALA A 242 8.11 9.25 26.62
N GLN A 243 6.93 8.61 26.74
CA GLN A 243 6.72 7.45 27.59
C GLN A 243 7.31 6.16 26.97
N GLU A 244 7.18 6.00 25.66
CA GLU A 244 7.57 4.79 24.92
C GLU A 244 8.35 5.14 23.64
N PRO A 245 9.69 5.29 23.72
CA PRO A 245 10.54 5.59 22.56
C PRO A 245 10.58 4.51 21.47
N ARG A 246 9.97 3.34 21.70
CA ARG A 246 9.81 2.28 20.70
C ARG A 246 8.58 2.47 19.80
N ILE A 247 7.76 3.48 20.05
CA ILE A 247 6.82 4.02 19.06
C ILE A 247 7.62 4.84 18.05
N ILE A 248 7.86 4.28 16.86
CA ILE A 248 8.80 4.83 15.85
C ILE A 248 8.11 5.47 14.63
N ALA A 249 6.78 5.39 14.54
CA ALA A 249 6.02 5.96 13.44
C ALA A 249 4.64 6.46 13.84
N LEU A 250 4.15 7.48 13.14
CA LEU A 250 2.73 7.87 13.13
C LEU A 250 2.10 7.41 11.82
N ARG A 251 0.94 6.73 11.91
CA ARG A 251 0.21 6.21 10.76
C ARG A 251 -1.00 7.07 10.40
N PHE A 252 -1.13 7.36 9.11
CA PHE A 252 -2.33 7.93 8.50
C PHE A 252 -3.04 6.89 7.62
N HIS A 253 -4.37 6.88 7.68
CA HIS A 253 -5.22 6.02 6.85
C HIS A 253 -6.14 6.89 6.00
N ALA A 254 -6.01 6.82 4.68
CA ALA A 254 -6.82 7.62 3.75
C ALA A 254 -6.93 6.94 2.38
N HIS A 255 -8.03 6.25 2.12
CA HIS A 255 -8.33 5.70 0.79
C HIS A 255 -9.82 5.81 0.49
N ARG A 256 -10.16 5.74 -0.80
CA ARG A 256 -11.55 5.72 -1.29
C ARG A 256 -12.40 4.73 -0.47
N GLY A 257 -13.51 5.21 0.11
CA GLY A 257 -14.40 4.41 0.96
C GLY A 257 -13.97 4.26 2.43
N LYS A 258 -12.83 4.83 2.84
CA LYS A 258 -12.40 5.00 4.25
C LYS A 258 -11.89 6.42 4.50
N GLU A 259 -12.81 7.36 4.37
CA GLU A 259 -12.53 8.80 4.50
C GLU A 259 -12.94 9.33 5.91
N GLN A 260 -13.31 8.42 6.82
CA GLN A 260 -13.76 8.73 8.20
C GLN A 260 -12.63 9.18 9.12
N TYR A 261 -11.38 8.79 8.81
CA TYR A 261 -10.18 9.18 9.57
C TYR A 261 -9.56 10.46 8.99
N LEU A 262 -9.56 10.60 7.67
CA LEU A 262 -9.03 11.76 6.96
C LEU A 262 -9.77 12.02 5.65
N GLN A 263 -10.05 13.29 5.36
CA GLN A 263 -10.61 13.75 4.09
C GLN A 263 -9.52 14.31 3.16
N SER A 264 -8.59 15.14 3.66
CA SER A 264 -7.51 15.77 2.89
C SER A 264 -6.20 15.87 3.70
N PHE A 265 -5.05 15.63 3.07
CA PHE A 265 -3.74 15.86 3.72
C PHE A 265 -3.43 17.33 4.03
N ASP A 266 -4.25 18.26 3.55
CA ASP A 266 -4.20 19.68 3.90
C ASP A 266 -5.13 20.05 5.08
N ASP A 267 -5.90 19.10 5.63
CA ASP A 267 -6.75 19.33 6.80
C ASP A 267 -5.88 19.78 8.00
N PRO A 268 -6.25 20.86 8.73
CA PRO A 268 -5.37 21.47 9.75
C PRO A 268 -4.86 20.50 10.82
N GLY A 269 -5.68 19.52 11.20
CA GLY A 269 -5.33 18.48 12.16
C GLY A 269 -4.27 17.51 11.64
N VAL A 270 -4.31 17.14 10.36
CA VAL A 270 -3.26 16.30 9.74
C VAL A 270 -1.99 17.10 9.53
N VAL A 271 -2.07 18.37 9.14
CA VAL A 271 -0.90 19.24 9.08
C VAL A 271 -0.23 19.36 10.46
N ALA A 272 -1.01 19.46 11.54
CA ALA A 272 -0.51 19.51 12.91
C ALA A 272 0.12 18.18 13.37
N LEU A 273 -0.56 17.04 13.14
CA LEU A 273 -0.05 15.71 13.47
C LEU A 273 1.20 15.32 12.66
N TRP A 274 1.23 15.63 11.36
CA TRP A 274 2.39 15.39 10.51
C TRP A 274 3.59 16.20 10.99
N ARG A 275 3.38 17.48 11.32
CA ARG A 275 4.45 18.33 11.87
C ARG A 275 4.96 17.78 13.21
N ALA A 276 4.07 17.36 14.11
CA ALA A 276 4.48 16.76 15.38
C ALA A 276 5.28 15.47 15.17
N ALA A 277 4.87 14.59 14.25
CA ALA A 277 5.63 13.39 13.90
C ALA A 277 7.03 13.74 13.36
N ALA A 278 7.15 14.75 12.50
CA ALA A 278 8.43 15.24 11.99
C ALA A 278 9.32 15.85 13.09
N GLU A 279 8.76 16.68 13.97
CA GLU A 279 9.46 17.31 15.11
C GLU A 279 9.95 16.26 16.13
N LEU A 280 9.21 15.16 16.30
CA LEU A 280 9.58 14.02 17.15
C LEU A 280 10.56 13.04 16.48
N GLY A 281 10.91 13.24 15.21
CA GLY A 281 11.79 12.34 14.44
C GLY A 281 11.14 10.98 14.08
N LEU A 282 9.81 10.89 14.09
CA LEU A 282 9.08 9.69 13.71
C LEU A 282 9.06 9.49 12.19
N ILE A 283 8.85 8.25 11.79
CA ILE A 283 8.52 7.88 10.41
C ILE A 283 7.02 8.15 10.18
N VAL A 284 6.65 8.68 9.01
CA VAL A 284 5.23 8.84 8.64
C VAL A 284 4.80 7.64 7.79
N GLU A 285 3.91 6.81 8.34
CA GLU A 285 3.37 5.62 7.67
C GLU A 285 2.03 5.96 6.99
N LEU A 286 1.89 5.63 5.70
CA LEU A 286 0.76 6.03 4.87
C LEU A 286 0.02 4.82 4.30
N HIS A 287 -1.10 4.45 4.93
CA HIS A 287 -2.10 3.56 4.35
C HIS A 287 -3.03 4.37 3.46
N ILE A 288 -2.56 4.63 2.24
CA ILE A 288 -3.28 5.45 1.27
C ILE A 288 -3.72 4.65 0.04
N GLY A 289 -4.82 5.11 -0.57
CA GLY A 289 -5.20 4.74 -1.93
C GLY A 289 -4.53 5.66 -2.96
N PRO A 290 -4.51 5.30 -4.25
CA PRO A 290 -3.78 6.07 -5.26
C PRO A 290 -4.30 7.52 -5.40
N ASN A 291 -5.60 7.72 -5.15
CA ASN A 291 -6.29 9.01 -5.19
C ASN A 291 -5.77 10.05 -4.17
N TYR A 292 -4.93 9.65 -3.21
CA TYR A 292 -4.32 10.54 -2.22
C TYR A 292 -2.84 10.85 -2.48
N ALA A 293 -2.18 10.15 -3.42
CA ALA A 293 -0.73 10.25 -3.63
C ALA A 293 -0.26 11.67 -3.99
N ALA A 294 -0.99 12.38 -4.84
CA ALA A 294 -0.68 13.77 -5.20
C ALA A 294 -0.74 14.75 -4.02
N GLN A 295 -1.66 14.53 -3.06
CA GLN A 295 -1.73 15.36 -1.84
C GLN A 295 -0.59 15.00 -0.87
N ALA A 296 -0.32 13.70 -0.69
CA ALA A 296 0.81 13.24 0.11
C ALA A 296 2.14 13.80 -0.41
N ALA A 297 2.33 13.84 -1.74
CA ALA A 297 3.52 14.42 -2.39
C ALA A 297 3.80 15.87 -1.95
N ALA A 298 2.77 16.69 -1.71
CA ALA A 298 2.92 18.06 -1.24
C ALA A 298 3.41 18.12 0.22
N ARG A 299 2.88 17.26 1.10
CA ARG A 299 3.33 17.15 2.51
C ARG A 299 4.75 16.60 2.61
N ILE A 300 5.07 15.58 1.81
CA ILE A 300 6.41 14.95 1.69
C ILE A 300 7.46 15.98 1.23
N ALA A 301 7.14 16.79 0.21
CA ALA A 301 8.04 17.83 -0.28
C ALA A 301 8.37 18.91 0.78
N GLY A 302 7.44 19.18 1.70
CA GLY A 302 7.65 20.10 2.82
C GLY A 302 8.48 19.54 3.98
N HIS A 303 8.73 18.22 4.01
CA HIS A 303 9.44 17.54 5.08
C HIS A 303 10.51 16.59 4.49
N PRO A 304 11.59 17.13 3.90
CA PRO A 304 12.62 16.33 3.21
C PRO A 304 13.35 15.34 4.13
N ASP A 305 13.48 15.67 5.41
CA ASP A 305 14.22 14.88 6.41
C ASP A 305 13.33 13.84 7.15
N THR A 306 12.02 13.87 6.96
CA THR A 306 11.07 12.93 7.59
C THR A 306 10.88 11.70 6.70
N PRO A 307 11.32 10.49 7.11
CA PRO A 307 11.11 9.30 6.31
C PRO A 307 9.62 8.96 6.22
N VAL A 308 9.20 8.49 5.04
CA VAL A 308 7.80 8.17 4.76
C VAL A 308 7.71 6.75 4.23
N LEU A 309 6.78 5.96 4.75
CA LEU A 309 6.56 4.56 4.35
C LEU A 309 5.17 4.40 3.76
N ILE A 310 5.09 4.01 2.48
CA ILE A 310 3.81 3.76 1.80
C ILE A 310 3.40 2.30 2.02
N ASP A 311 2.25 2.08 2.66
CA ASP A 311 1.69 0.75 2.91
C ASP A 311 1.12 0.11 1.64
N HIS A 312 1.13 -1.22 1.61
CA HIS A 312 0.31 -2.07 0.71
C HIS A 312 0.36 -1.68 -0.77
N LEU A 313 1.51 -1.20 -1.24
CA LEU A 313 1.68 -0.70 -2.62
C LEU A 313 0.68 0.41 -3.00
N ALA A 314 0.27 1.22 -2.02
CA ALA A 314 -0.79 2.24 -2.09
C ALA A 314 -2.17 1.71 -2.54
N GLU A 315 -2.54 0.48 -2.14
CA GLU A 315 -3.84 -0.14 -2.40
C GLU A 315 -4.29 0.00 -3.87
N PRO A 316 -3.56 -0.59 -4.84
CA PRO A 316 -3.73 -0.30 -6.27
C PRO A 316 -5.14 -0.56 -6.80
N HIS A 317 -5.88 -1.47 -6.16
CA HIS A 317 -7.25 -1.82 -6.50
C HIS A 317 -8.30 -0.76 -6.12
N MET A 318 -7.93 0.23 -5.29
CA MET A 318 -8.80 1.33 -4.88
C MET A 318 -8.74 2.54 -5.83
N GLY A 319 -7.85 2.54 -6.82
CA GLY A 319 -7.62 3.64 -7.76
C GLY A 319 -7.57 3.22 -9.24
N SER A 320 -7.42 4.21 -10.10
CA SER A 320 -7.16 4.06 -11.53
C SER A 320 -5.66 4.05 -11.84
N ALA A 321 -5.29 3.60 -13.03
CA ALA A 321 -3.89 3.63 -13.48
C ALA A 321 -3.31 5.06 -13.60
N VAL A 322 -4.16 6.09 -13.76
CA VAL A 322 -3.74 7.49 -13.77
C VAL A 322 -3.40 7.96 -12.35
N GLU A 323 -4.28 7.71 -11.38
CA GLU A 323 -4.01 8.00 -9.96
C GLU A 323 -2.80 7.19 -9.45
N PHE A 324 -2.56 5.99 -10.00
CA PHE A 324 -1.37 5.20 -9.66
C PHE A 324 -0.06 5.77 -10.24
N ALA A 325 -0.11 6.60 -11.28
CA ALA A 325 1.08 7.31 -11.74
C ALA A 325 1.60 8.27 -10.66
N ASP A 326 0.70 8.95 -9.92
CA ASP A 326 1.07 9.81 -8.80
C ASP A 326 1.75 9.03 -7.66
N VAL A 327 1.36 7.76 -7.43
CA VAL A 327 2.02 6.86 -6.46
C VAL A 327 3.46 6.57 -6.87
N LEU A 328 3.72 6.33 -8.16
CA LEU A 328 5.07 6.09 -8.66
C LEU A 328 5.91 7.36 -8.69
N ASP A 329 5.29 8.53 -8.94
CA ASP A 329 5.94 9.83 -8.86
C ASP A 329 6.47 10.12 -7.44
N LEU A 330 5.92 9.49 -6.38
CA LEU A 330 6.49 9.56 -5.02
C LEU A 330 7.92 8.99 -4.95
N ALA A 331 8.31 8.09 -5.86
CA ALA A 331 9.65 7.53 -5.91
C ALA A 331 10.73 8.59 -6.24
N ARG A 332 10.36 9.80 -6.67
CA ARG A 332 11.31 10.94 -6.82
C ARG A 332 11.83 11.49 -5.49
N PHE A 333 11.14 11.21 -4.39
CA PHE A 333 11.51 11.67 -3.05
C PHE A 333 12.42 10.62 -2.38
N PRO A 334 13.68 10.95 -2.06
CA PRO A 334 14.66 9.95 -1.58
C PRO A 334 14.29 9.36 -0.22
N GLN A 335 13.53 10.07 0.61
CA GLN A 335 13.07 9.66 1.93
C GLN A 335 11.79 8.79 1.91
N VAL A 336 11.19 8.53 0.74
CA VAL A 336 10.00 7.68 0.60
C VAL A 336 10.38 6.22 0.33
N TYR A 337 9.89 5.33 1.19
CA TYR A 337 9.99 3.89 1.10
C TYR A 337 8.64 3.28 0.69
N MET A 338 8.69 2.13 0.02
CA MET A 338 7.51 1.39 -0.43
C MET A 338 7.45 0.03 0.26
N LYS A 339 6.29 -0.33 0.83
CA LYS A 339 6.08 -1.60 1.54
C LYS A 339 5.52 -2.68 0.62
N LEU A 340 6.32 -3.68 0.28
CA LEU A 340 5.89 -4.91 -0.38
C LEU A 340 5.04 -5.77 0.59
N SER A 341 3.74 -5.50 0.57
CA SER A 341 2.72 -6.04 1.47
C SER A 341 1.33 -5.94 0.84
N GLY A 342 0.29 -6.45 1.52
CA GLY A 342 -1.11 -6.25 1.10
C GLY A 342 -1.51 -6.96 -0.20
N LEU A 343 -0.67 -7.88 -0.71
CA LEU A 343 -0.91 -8.57 -1.98
C LEU A 343 -2.25 -9.35 -1.98
N ASN A 344 -2.66 -9.86 -0.82
CA ASN A 344 -3.94 -10.52 -0.59
C ASN A 344 -5.17 -9.61 -0.75
N HIS A 345 -5.01 -8.28 -0.82
CA HIS A 345 -6.12 -7.35 -1.05
C HIS A 345 -6.58 -7.36 -2.52
N PHE A 346 -5.68 -7.71 -3.45
CA PHE A 346 -5.95 -7.66 -4.89
C PHE A 346 -5.54 -8.92 -5.69
N ALA A 347 -4.78 -9.84 -5.09
CA ALA A 347 -4.45 -11.16 -5.66
C ALA A 347 -4.99 -12.30 -4.79
N LYS A 348 -5.37 -13.42 -5.43
CA LYS A 348 -6.07 -14.55 -4.78
C LYS A 348 -5.28 -15.87 -4.78
N ASP A 349 -4.19 -15.93 -5.53
CA ASP A 349 -3.28 -17.09 -5.66
C ASP A 349 -2.23 -17.12 -4.55
N GLY A 350 -2.69 -17.08 -3.29
CA GLY A 350 -1.83 -17.22 -2.12
C GLY A 350 -1.15 -18.60 -2.04
N PRO A 351 -0.09 -18.75 -1.23
CA PRO A 351 0.41 -17.77 -0.26
C PRO A 351 1.45 -16.79 -0.82
N LEU A 352 1.88 -16.97 -2.08
CA LEU A 352 2.91 -16.13 -2.71
C LEU A 352 2.36 -15.14 -3.75
N TYR A 353 1.07 -15.17 -4.08
CA TYR A 353 0.40 -14.13 -4.90
C TYR A 353 1.11 -13.83 -6.23
N THR A 354 1.55 -14.88 -6.92
CA THR A 354 2.47 -14.77 -8.05
C THR A 354 1.86 -14.07 -9.27
N SER A 355 0.53 -14.04 -9.39
CA SER A 355 -0.21 -13.24 -10.37
C SER A 355 0.10 -11.74 -10.29
N ALA A 356 0.43 -11.22 -9.10
CA ALA A 356 0.81 -9.83 -8.90
C ALA A 356 2.27 -9.52 -9.27
N GLN A 357 3.10 -10.51 -9.64
CA GLN A 357 4.52 -10.28 -9.93
C GLN A 357 4.79 -9.17 -10.96
N PRO A 358 4.11 -9.12 -12.13
CA PRO A 358 4.37 -8.07 -13.13
C PRO A 358 4.18 -6.66 -12.56
N PHE A 359 3.11 -6.46 -11.78
CA PHE A 359 2.82 -5.20 -11.11
C PHE A 359 3.88 -4.87 -10.04
N THR A 360 4.21 -5.81 -9.15
CA THR A 360 5.22 -5.55 -8.10
C THR A 360 6.61 -5.26 -8.66
N ARG A 361 6.98 -5.85 -9.81
CA ARG A 361 8.25 -5.59 -10.48
C ARG A 361 8.31 -4.20 -11.09
N TRP A 362 7.18 -3.69 -11.58
CA TRP A 362 7.05 -2.32 -12.07
C TRP A 362 7.22 -1.31 -10.93
N VAL A 363 6.50 -1.49 -9.82
CA VAL A 363 6.69 -0.68 -8.60
C VAL A 363 8.15 -0.77 -8.09
N ALA A 364 8.72 -1.98 -8.06
CA ALA A 364 10.10 -2.18 -7.63
C ALA A 364 11.13 -1.45 -8.49
N SER A 365 10.88 -1.36 -9.81
CA SER A 365 11.73 -0.63 -10.74
C SER A 365 11.71 0.89 -10.50
N ALA A 366 10.63 1.44 -9.94
CA ALA A 366 10.54 2.86 -9.61
C ALA A 366 11.25 3.22 -8.30
N PHE A 367 11.04 2.42 -7.24
CA PHE A 367 11.61 2.71 -5.92
C PHE A 367 13.08 2.27 -5.77
N GLY A 368 13.47 1.17 -6.42
CA GLY A 368 14.81 0.58 -6.32
C GLY A 368 15.01 -0.27 -5.06
N PRO A 369 16.12 -1.03 -4.99
CA PRO A 369 16.36 -2.00 -3.92
C PRO A 369 16.55 -1.38 -2.54
N ASP A 370 17.08 -0.15 -2.43
CA ASP A 370 17.36 0.52 -1.16
C ASP A 370 16.13 1.19 -0.51
N ARG A 371 14.97 1.17 -1.17
CA ARG A 371 13.73 1.81 -0.69
C ARG A 371 12.49 0.91 -0.72
N LEU A 372 12.64 -0.36 -1.09
CA LEU A 372 11.61 -1.37 -0.87
C LEU A 372 11.83 -2.05 0.48
N VAL A 373 10.73 -2.28 1.20
CA VAL A 373 10.75 -3.02 2.48
C VAL A 373 9.65 -4.09 2.48
N TRP A 374 9.89 -5.22 3.11
CA TRP A 374 8.91 -6.28 3.27
C TRP A 374 7.99 -6.01 4.46
N GLY A 375 6.68 -6.24 4.30
CA GLY A 375 5.70 -6.02 5.36
C GLY A 375 4.99 -7.27 5.86
N SER A 376 4.54 -8.17 4.98
CA SER A 376 3.51 -9.16 5.35
C SER A 376 3.69 -10.53 4.71
N GLY A 377 3.13 -11.57 5.34
CA GLY A 377 2.99 -12.90 4.75
C GLY A 377 4.21 -13.79 5.03
N THR A 378 5.07 -13.99 4.05
CA THR A 378 6.32 -14.76 4.19
C THR A 378 7.47 -13.96 3.60
N PRO A 379 8.70 -13.98 4.16
CA PRO A 379 9.85 -13.32 3.53
C PRO A 379 10.17 -13.92 2.14
N GLN A 380 9.71 -15.13 1.84
CA GLN A 380 9.73 -15.76 0.51
C GLN A 380 8.91 -15.01 -0.55
N ILE A 381 7.99 -14.10 -0.17
CA ILE A 381 7.32 -13.18 -1.11
C ILE A 381 8.37 -12.29 -1.80
N VAL A 382 9.38 -11.81 -1.07
CA VAL A 382 10.50 -11.06 -1.66
C VAL A 382 11.24 -11.91 -2.69
N ASP A 383 11.46 -13.20 -2.39
CA ASP A 383 12.15 -14.11 -3.31
C ASP A 383 11.35 -14.36 -4.59
N ALA A 384 10.03 -14.53 -4.49
CA ALA A 384 9.17 -14.76 -5.64
C ALA A 384 9.01 -13.49 -6.51
N HIS A 385 8.70 -12.36 -5.89
CA HIS A 385 8.39 -11.12 -6.62
C HIS A 385 9.64 -10.46 -7.22
N LEU A 386 10.77 -10.53 -6.51
CA LEU A 386 12.02 -9.89 -6.89
C LEU A 386 13.08 -10.90 -7.37
N ALA A 387 12.67 -12.07 -7.88
CA ALA A 387 13.55 -13.14 -8.38
C ALA A 387 14.54 -12.73 -9.51
N HIS A 388 14.40 -11.51 -10.04
CA HIS A 388 15.28 -10.92 -11.06
C HIS A 388 16.37 -10.02 -10.48
N TRP A 389 16.34 -9.76 -9.17
CA TRP A 389 17.35 -9.02 -8.42
C TRP A 389 18.36 -9.96 -7.76
N SER A 390 19.49 -9.42 -7.31
CA SER A 390 20.50 -10.23 -6.62
C SER A 390 19.98 -10.76 -5.28
N GLU A 391 20.70 -11.71 -4.69
CA GLU A 391 20.44 -12.15 -3.31
C GLU A 391 20.66 -11.00 -2.30
N ALA A 392 21.63 -10.10 -2.56
CA ALA A 392 21.91 -8.94 -1.72
C ALA A 392 20.77 -7.91 -1.75
N ASP A 393 20.26 -7.57 -2.94
CA ASP A 393 19.13 -6.63 -3.10
C ASP A 393 17.88 -7.16 -2.38
N ARG A 394 17.57 -8.45 -2.55
CA ARG A 394 16.45 -9.10 -1.86
C ARG A 394 16.64 -9.14 -0.34
N ALA A 395 17.88 -9.24 0.13
CA ALA A 395 18.19 -9.16 1.55
C ALA A 395 17.99 -7.75 2.12
N GLN A 396 18.26 -6.68 1.35
CA GLN A 396 17.90 -5.31 1.75
C GLN A 396 16.38 -5.18 1.94
N VAL A 397 15.58 -5.69 0.99
CA VAL A 397 14.11 -5.65 1.08
C VAL A 397 13.56 -6.49 2.24
N LYS A 398 14.16 -7.65 2.54
CA LYS A 398 13.75 -8.52 3.67
C LYS A 398 14.01 -7.93 5.05
N GLY A 399 14.89 -6.94 5.17
CA GLY A 399 15.14 -6.28 6.45
C GLY A 399 16.36 -5.36 6.51
N GLY A 400 17.34 -5.49 5.62
CA GLY A 400 18.52 -4.59 5.62
C GLY A 400 18.17 -3.09 5.52
N ASN A 401 17.16 -2.73 4.72
CA ASN A 401 16.65 -1.37 4.64
C ASN A 401 15.98 -0.90 5.92
N LEU A 402 15.21 -1.77 6.58
CA LEU A 402 14.57 -1.44 7.86
C LEU A 402 15.58 -1.38 9.00
N ALA A 403 16.58 -2.27 9.03
CA ALA A 403 17.67 -2.21 9.99
C ALA A 403 18.47 -0.90 9.86
N ARG A 404 18.72 -0.43 8.62
CA ARG A 404 19.33 0.89 8.36
C ARG A 404 18.41 2.05 8.77
N LEU A 405 17.13 2.01 8.39
CA LEU A 405 16.16 3.08 8.67
C LEU A 405 15.85 3.23 10.17
N LEU A 406 15.81 2.12 10.90
CA LEU A 406 15.47 2.05 12.33
C LEU A 406 16.72 1.94 13.23
N ASN A 407 17.93 2.06 12.66
CA ASN A 407 19.22 1.96 13.35
C ASN A 407 19.37 0.68 14.23
N LEU A 408 18.86 -0.45 13.74
CA LEU A 408 18.89 -1.72 14.43
C LEU A 408 20.30 -2.31 14.41
N ARG A 409 20.78 -2.76 15.57
CA ARG A 409 22.06 -3.47 15.71
C ARG A 409 21.80 -4.98 15.63
N GLY A 410 22.66 -5.67 14.88
CA GLY A 410 22.69 -7.14 14.79
C GLY A 410 23.44 -7.80 15.93
#